data_AF-A0ABD4UTL5-F1
#
_entry.id   AF-A0ABD4UTL5-F1
#
_cell.length_a   1.000
_cell.length_b   1.000
_cell.length_c   1.000
_cell.angle_alpha   90.00
_cell.angle_beta   90.00
_cell.angle_gamma   90.00
#
_symmetry.space_group_name_H-M   'P 1'
#
loop_
_entity.id
_entity.type
_entity.pdbx_description
1 polymer ?
#
loop_
_entity_poly.entity_id
_entity_poly.type
_entity_poly.pdbx_seq_one_letter_code
_entity_poly.pdbx_strand_id
1 'polypeptide(L)'
;QYYGSVDSTPLFVLLAGLYLERTGDVETLRELWPAVEAGLQWIDGPGDPDRDGFVEYQRATEKGLRNQGWKDSFDAIFHADGTLAEGNIALAEVQGYVFAGKQLAARAARTLGFADKALKLEAEAERLRARFEEAFWCEELGTYAVALDGAKQPCRVRTSNAGQTLFSGMVRQDRARRVAADLMSQKFFSGWGIRTVAVGEARYNP
;
A
#
# COMPACT_ATOMS: atom_id res chain seq x y z
N GLN A 1 13.15 -0.80 -18.92
CA GLN A 1 13.82 -1.39 -17.74
C GLN A 1 12.79 -2.12 -16.91
N TYR A 2 13.16 -3.22 -16.25
CA TYR A 2 12.30 -3.95 -15.32
C TYR A 2 12.61 -3.49 -13.90
N TYR A 3 11.59 -3.12 -13.13
CA TYR A 3 11.68 -2.78 -11.72
C TYR A 3 10.77 -3.74 -10.96
N GLY A 4 11.32 -4.50 -10.02
CA GLY A 4 10.62 -5.56 -9.31
C GLY A 4 9.96 -5.14 -7.99
N SER A 5 9.68 -3.84 -7.83
CA SER A 5 9.16 -3.29 -6.57
C SER A 5 8.24 -2.11 -6.84
N VAL A 6 6.94 -2.31 -6.59
CA VAL A 6 5.89 -1.27 -6.70
C VAL A 6 5.80 -0.42 -5.42
N ASP A 7 6.28 -0.96 -4.31
CA ASP A 7 6.25 -0.36 -2.97
C ASP A 7 7.42 0.59 -2.71
N SER A 8 8.58 0.42 -3.35
CA SER A 8 9.77 1.24 -3.09
C SER A 8 9.54 2.74 -3.32
N THR A 9 8.86 3.12 -4.41
CA THR A 9 8.61 4.53 -4.73
C THR A 9 7.76 5.23 -3.67
N PRO A 10 6.56 4.73 -3.29
CA PRO A 10 5.78 5.34 -2.21
C PRO A 10 6.48 5.25 -0.85
N LEU A 11 7.24 4.18 -0.56
CA LEU A 11 8.02 4.09 0.68
C LEU A 11 9.15 5.13 0.74
N PHE A 12 9.79 5.45 -0.39
CA PHE A 12 10.78 6.53 -0.45
C PHE A 12 10.15 7.89 -0.13
N VAL A 13 8.99 8.21 -0.73
CA VAL A 13 8.25 9.46 -0.47
C VAL A 13 7.87 9.55 1.02
N LEU A 14 7.33 8.46 1.57
CA LEU A 14 7.01 8.34 2.99
C LEU A 14 8.25 8.59 3.87
N LEU A 15 9.37 7.91 3.58
CA LEU A 15 10.60 8.02 4.34
C LEU A 15 11.17 9.44 4.33
N ALA A 16 11.17 10.13 3.19
CA ALA A 16 11.64 11.51 3.08
C ALA A 16 10.86 12.45 4.01
N GLY A 17 9.53 12.26 4.10
CA GLY A 17 8.70 13.03 5.01
C GLY A 17 8.88 12.67 6.48
N LEU A 18 8.98 11.37 6.82
CA LEU A 18 9.30 10.93 8.19
C LEU A 18 10.65 11.44 8.66
N TYR A 19 11.64 11.46 7.75
CA TYR A 19 12.96 12.03 8.01
C TYR A 19 12.84 13.50 8.42
N LEU A 20 12.14 14.32 7.62
CA LEU A 20 11.92 15.73 7.96
C LEU A 20 11.22 15.88 9.32
N GLU A 21 10.14 15.13 9.57
CA GLU A 21 9.41 15.21 10.86
C GLU A 21 10.30 14.87 12.05
N ARG A 22 11.25 13.95 11.86
CA ARG A 22 12.17 13.50 12.91
C ARG A 22 13.33 14.47 13.16
N THR A 23 13.90 15.05 12.11
CA THR A 23 15.17 15.79 12.20
C THR A 23 14.98 17.31 12.11
N GLY A 24 13.91 17.77 11.46
CA GLY A 24 13.75 19.17 11.09
C GLY A 24 14.75 19.64 10.02
N ASP A 25 15.48 18.74 9.36
CA ASP A 25 16.49 19.09 8.35
C ASP A 25 15.82 19.44 7.01
N VAL A 26 15.50 20.73 6.87
CA VAL A 26 14.85 21.28 5.68
C VAL A 26 15.80 21.33 4.48
N GLU A 27 17.11 21.47 4.69
CA GLU A 27 18.09 21.55 3.59
C GLU A 27 18.21 20.21 2.86
N THR A 28 18.39 19.11 3.61
CA THR A 28 18.40 17.76 3.03
C THR A 28 17.09 17.45 2.30
N LEU A 29 15.94 17.85 2.87
CA LEU A 29 14.66 17.66 2.19
C LEU A 29 14.57 18.48 0.91
N ARG A 30 15.05 19.73 0.89
CA ARG A 30 15.05 20.58 -0.31
C ARG A 30 15.88 19.96 -1.44
N GLU A 31 17.02 19.36 -1.11
CA GLU A 31 17.85 18.61 -2.07
C GLU A 31 17.14 17.36 -2.62
N LEU A 32 16.42 16.62 -1.76
CA LEU A 32 15.65 15.44 -2.15
C LEU A 32 14.33 15.76 -2.86
N TRP A 33 13.84 17.01 -2.77
CA TRP A 33 12.52 17.40 -3.25
C TRP A 33 12.26 17.04 -4.72
N PRO A 34 13.19 17.26 -5.67
CA PRO A 34 12.98 16.84 -7.06
C PRO A 34 12.74 15.33 -7.20
N ALA A 35 13.39 14.50 -6.39
CA ALA A 35 13.17 13.06 -6.38
C ALA A 35 11.82 12.69 -5.75
N VAL A 36 11.41 13.39 -4.68
CA VAL A 36 10.07 13.24 -4.08
C VAL A 36 8.98 13.59 -5.10
N GLU A 37 9.14 14.69 -5.84
CA GLU A 37 8.21 15.08 -6.90
C GLU A 37 8.16 14.06 -8.03
N ALA A 38 9.31 13.52 -8.46
CA ALA A 38 9.34 12.46 -9.46
C ALA A 38 8.63 11.19 -8.97
N GLY A 39 8.79 10.83 -7.70
CA GLY A 39 8.08 9.72 -7.07
C GLY A 39 6.56 9.93 -7.04
N LEU A 40 6.11 11.13 -6.68
CA LEU A 40 4.69 11.50 -6.71
C LEU A 40 4.11 11.50 -8.13
N GLN A 41 4.86 12.01 -9.12
CA GLN A 41 4.47 11.96 -10.53
C GLN A 41 4.40 10.53 -11.06
N TRP A 42 5.29 9.65 -10.59
CA TRP A 42 5.22 8.23 -10.92
C TRP A 42 3.94 7.61 -10.34
N ILE A 43 3.66 7.83 -9.05
CA ILE A 43 2.46 7.34 -8.35
C ILE A 43 1.18 7.72 -9.12
N ASP A 44 1.05 8.98 -9.54
CA ASP A 44 -0.16 9.49 -10.20
C ASP A 44 -0.21 9.25 -11.72
N GLY A 45 0.87 8.70 -12.28
CA GLY A 45 1.03 8.49 -13.71
C GLY A 45 1.31 7.02 -14.00
N PRO A 46 2.55 6.63 -14.33
CA PRO A 46 2.90 5.25 -14.64
C PRO A 46 2.54 4.21 -13.56
N GLY A 47 2.41 4.60 -12.30
CA GLY A 47 2.01 3.74 -11.19
C GLY A 47 0.52 3.37 -11.18
N ASP A 48 -0.32 4.14 -11.87
CA ASP A 48 -1.77 3.91 -12.02
C ASP A 48 -2.09 3.78 -13.53
N PRO A 49 -1.75 2.64 -14.15
CA PRO A 49 -1.78 2.48 -15.60
C PRO A 49 -3.19 2.54 -16.19
N ASP A 50 -4.23 2.19 -15.41
CA ASP A 50 -5.63 2.24 -15.85
C ASP A 50 -6.42 3.43 -15.28
N ARG A 51 -5.78 4.27 -14.46
CA ARG A 51 -6.31 5.54 -13.93
C ARG A 51 -7.52 5.36 -13.02
N ASP A 52 -7.58 4.24 -12.31
CA ASP A 52 -8.62 3.96 -11.33
C ASP A 52 -8.32 4.53 -9.93
N GLY A 53 -7.15 5.15 -9.77
CA GLY A 53 -6.71 5.79 -8.54
C GLY A 53 -5.94 4.88 -7.58
N PHE A 54 -5.60 3.66 -7.99
CA PHE A 54 -4.73 2.77 -7.23
C PHE A 54 -3.36 2.61 -7.88
N VAL A 55 -2.33 2.48 -7.05
CA VAL A 55 -1.01 2.10 -7.55
C VAL A 55 -0.97 0.59 -7.76
N GLU A 56 -0.53 0.19 -8.95
CA GLU A 56 -0.58 -1.19 -9.43
C GLU A 56 0.76 -1.67 -9.96
N TYR A 57 0.90 -2.99 -10.04
CA TYR A 57 1.97 -3.60 -10.82
C TYR A 57 1.42 -4.60 -11.83
N GLN A 58 2.15 -4.71 -12.93
CA GLN A 58 2.00 -5.80 -13.87
C GLN A 58 3.38 -6.35 -14.21
N ARG A 59 3.49 -7.67 -14.30
CA ARG A 59 4.74 -8.32 -14.69
C ARG A 59 5.11 -7.95 -16.13
N ALA A 60 6.20 -7.21 -16.30
CA ALA A 60 6.63 -6.74 -17.63
C ALA A 60 7.24 -7.83 -18.54
N THR A 61 7.82 -8.90 -17.97
CA THR A 61 8.41 -10.01 -18.76
C THR A 61 8.22 -11.35 -18.07
N GLU A 62 8.24 -12.45 -18.84
CA GLU A 62 8.17 -13.82 -18.32
C GLU A 62 9.32 -14.23 -17.39
N LYS A 63 10.36 -13.40 -17.23
CA LYS A 63 11.46 -13.61 -16.29
C LYS A 63 11.42 -12.68 -15.08
N GLY A 64 10.56 -11.66 -15.09
CA GLY A 64 10.37 -10.76 -13.95
C GLY A 64 9.65 -11.45 -12.78
N LEU A 65 9.68 -10.87 -11.60
CA LEU A 65 8.87 -11.29 -10.45
C LEU A 65 7.38 -11.15 -10.81
N ARG A 66 6.59 -12.15 -10.42
CA ARG A 66 5.14 -12.11 -10.61
C ARG A 66 4.52 -11.10 -9.66
N ASN A 67 4.94 -11.11 -8.39
CA ASN A 67 4.51 -10.16 -7.38
C ASN A 67 5.65 -9.17 -7.10
N GLN A 68 5.32 -7.89 -7.05
CA GLN A 68 6.31 -6.80 -6.93
C GLN A 68 6.11 -5.99 -5.64
N GLY A 69 5.36 -6.52 -4.67
CA GLY A 69 5.34 -5.97 -3.31
C GLY A 69 6.27 -6.77 -2.39
N TRP A 70 6.30 -6.41 -1.10
CA TRP A 70 7.12 -7.06 -0.08
C TRP A 70 6.98 -8.59 0.01
N LYS A 71 5.83 -9.15 -0.40
CA LYS A 71 5.65 -10.59 -0.65
C LYS A 71 5.82 -10.88 -2.14
N ASP A 72 7.06 -11.07 -2.56
CA ASP A 72 7.47 -11.24 -3.96
C ASP A 72 7.41 -12.69 -4.48
N SER A 73 7.12 -13.65 -3.60
CA SER A 73 6.91 -15.06 -3.97
C SER A 73 5.78 -15.19 -5.00
N PHE A 74 5.95 -16.08 -5.99
CA PHE A 74 5.07 -16.15 -7.17
C PHE A 74 3.60 -16.44 -6.85
N ASP A 75 3.33 -17.06 -5.71
CA ASP A 75 2.01 -17.48 -5.24
C ASP A 75 1.44 -16.65 -4.09
N ALA A 76 2.05 -15.50 -3.79
CA ALA A 76 1.71 -14.68 -2.62
C ALA A 76 0.33 -13.98 -2.70
N ILE A 77 -0.18 -13.74 -3.90
CA ILE A 77 -1.43 -13.01 -4.15
C ILE A 77 -2.41 -13.91 -4.90
N PHE A 78 -3.52 -14.24 -4.24
CA PHE A 78 -4.50 -15.22 -4.69
C PHE A 78 -5.90 -14.89 -4.16
N HIS A 79 -6.92 -15.46 -4.79
CA HIS A 79 -8.31 -15.38 -4.36
C HIS A 79 -8.64 -16.45 -3.33
N ALA A 80 -9.81 -16.34 -2.69
CA ALA A 80 -10.24 -17.26 -1.63
C ALA A 80 -10.25 -18.75 -2.05
N ASP A 81 -10.42 -19.05 -3.34
CA ASP A 81 -10.39 -20.40 -3.92
C ASP A 81 -8.96 -20.91 -4.24
N GLY A 82 -7.93 -20.09 -4.00
CA GLY A 82 -6.53 -20.39 -4.27
C GLY A 82 -6.06 -20.06 -5.68
N THR A 83 -6.93 -19.56 -6.56
CA THR A 83 -6.52 -19.06 -7.89
C THR A 83 -5.63 -17.83 -7.75
N LEU A 84 -4.60 -17.70 -8.59
CA LEU A 84 -3.66 -16.58 -8.51
C LEU A 84 -4.28 -15.33 -9.12
N ALA A 85 -3.99 -14.16 -8.52
CA ALA A 85 -4.37 -12.89 -9.12
C ALA A 85 -3.60 -12.65 -10.44
N GLU A 86 -4.27 -11.97 -11.38
CA GLU A 86 -3.75 -11.65 -12.72
C GLU A 86 -4.07 -10.22 -13.11
N GLY A 87 -3.37 -9.70 -14.14
CA GLY A 87 -3.55 -8.33 -14.63
C GLY A 87 -2.78 -7.28 -13.82
N ASN A 88 -3.31 -6.05 -13.78
CA ASN A 88 -2.78 -4.99 -12.94
C ASN A 88 -3.25 -5.24 -11.50
N ILE A 89 -2.31 -5.50 -10.60
CA ILE A 89 -2.63 -5.88 -9.22
C ILE A 89 -2.38 -4.68 -8.31
N ALA A 90 -3.40 -4.26 -7.58
CA ALA A 90 -3.33 -3.20 -6.58
C ALA A 90 -3.23 -3.79 -5.17
N LEU A 91 -2.08 -3.67 -4.51
CA LEU A 91 -1.85 -4.21 -3.16
C LEU A 91 -2.36 -3.27 -2.07
N ALA A 92 -2.96 -3.82 -1.02
CA ALA A 92 -3.56 -3.03 0.05
C ALA A 92 -2.54 -2.19 0.83
N GLU A 93 -1.39 -2.76 1.15
CA GLU A 93 -0.31 -2.07 1.87
C GLU A 93 0.30 -0.93 1.03
N VAL A 94 0.42 -1.12 -0.29
CA VAL A 94 0.96 -0.11 -1.20
C VAL A 94 0.06 1.12 -1.21
N GLN A 95 -1.26 0.93 -1.23
CA GLN A 95 -2.19 2.06 -1.12
C GLN A 95 -2.02 2.79 0.21
N GLY A 96 -1.77 2.05 1.30
CA GLY A 96 -1.41 2.63 2.59
C GLY A 96 -0.13 3.47 2.53
N TYR A 97 0.92 2.99 1.87
CA TYR A 97 2.16 3.74 1.71
C TYR A 97 1.96 5.00 0.86
N VAL A 98 1.17 4.92 -0.21
CA VAL A 98 0.83 6.07 -1.06
C VAL A 98 0.07 7.12 -0.25
N PHE A 99 -0.95 6.71 0.50
CA PHE A 99 -1.71 7.61 1.36
C PHE A 99 -0.81 8.35 2.35
N ALA A 100 -0.01 7.61 3.13
CA ALA A 100 0.85 8.20 4.14
C ALA A 100 1.98 9.03 3.49
N GLY A 101 2.53 8.57 2.37
CA GLY A 101 3.51 9.30 1.58
C GLY A 101 2.98 10.64 1.10
N LYS A 102 1.76 10.70 0.56
CA LYS A 102 1.11 11.95 0.16
C LYS A 102 0.85 12.89 1.33
N GLN A 103 0.39 12.37 2.47
CA GLN A 103 0.19 13.17 3.68
C GLN A 103 1.49 13.80 4.19
N LEU A 104 2.57 13.02 4.23
CA LEU A 104 3.88 13.49 4.68
C LEU A 104 4.53 14.43 3.66
N ALA A 105 4.40 14.14 2.36
CA ALA A 105 4.85 15.03 1.29
C ALA A 105 4.09 16.36 1.29
N ALA A 106 2.81 16.38 1.69
CA ALA A 106 2.06 17.62 1.85
C ALA A 106 2.64 18.49 2.97
N ARG A 107 2.99 17.89 4.11
CA ARG A 107 3.66 18.61 5.21
C ARG A 107 5.02 19.14 4.80
N ALA A 108 5.83 18.33 4.12
CA ALA A 108 7.08 18.73 3.52
C ALA A 108 6.92 19.90 2.53
N ALA A 109 5.91 19.84 1.66
CA ALA A 109 5.56 20.91 0.73
C ALA A 109 5.25 22.23 1.46
N ARG A 110 4.48 22.19 2.58
CA ARG A 110 4.21 23.39 3.40
C ARG A 110 5.51 23.99 3.96
N THR A 111 6.38 23.15 4.50
CA THR A 111 7.68 23.59 5.06
C THR A 111 8.58 24.24 4.00
N LEU A 112 8.51 23.75 2.75
CA LEU A 112 9.28 24.32 1.62
C LEU A 112 8.59 25.52 0.95
N GLY A 113 7.40 25.92 1.39
CA GLY A 113 6.65 27.06 0.83
C GLY A 113 5.73 26.73 -0.35
N PHE A 114 5.50 25.45 -0.65
CA PHE A 114 4.63 25.00 -1.74
C PHE A 114 3.19 24.73 -1.28
N ALA A 115 2.49 25.78 -0.84
CA ALA A 115 1.15 25.68 -0.22
C ALA A 115 0.10 24.99 -1.12
N ASP A 116 0.03 25.37 -2.41
CA ASP A 116 -0.95 24.78 -3.34
C ASP A 116 -0.73 23.28 -3.55
N LYS A 117 0.54 22.87 -3.59
CA LYS A 117 0.92 21.46 -3.74
C LYS A 117 0.56 20.66 -2.49
N ALA A 118 0.75 21.23 -1.31
CA ALA A 118 0.33 20.60 -0.06
C ALA A 118 -1.19 20.32 -0.05
N LEU A 119 -2.00 21.32 -0.40
CA LEU A 119 -3.45 21.18 -0.48
C LEU A 119 -3.88 20.11 -1.51
N LYS A 120 -3.22 20.09 -2.67
CA LYS A 120 -3.45 19.08 -3.70
C LYS A 120 -3.17 17.66 -3.18
N LEU A 121 -2.02 17.46 -2.54
CA LEU A 121 -1.59 16.16 -2.01
C LEU A 121 -2.51 15.66 -0.90
N GLU A 122 -2.95 16.54 0.01
CA GLU A 122 -3.93 16.22 1.06
C GLU A 122 -5.27 15.77 0.46
N ALA A 123 -5.76 16.48 -0.56
CA ALA A 123 -7.00 16.14 -1.24
C ALA A 123 -6.90 14.81 -2.01
N GLU A 124 -5.75 14.52 -2.61
CA GLU A 124 -5.49 13.24 -3.29
C GLU A 124 -5.42 12.07 -2.31
N ALA A 125 -4.73 12.24 -1.17
CA ALA A 125 -4.67 11.23 -0.12
C ALA A 125 -6.08 10.91 0.40
N GLU A 126 -6.91 11.93 0.62
CA GLU A 126 -8.28 11.73 1.09
C GLU A 126 -9.16 11.02 0.05
N ARG A 127 -8.99 11.32 -1.24
CA ARG A 127 -9.67 10.57 -2.32
C ARG A 127 -9.24 9.11 -2.36
N LEU A 128 -7.95 8.83 -2.24
CA LEU A 128 -7.42 7.46 -2.17
C LEU A 128 -8.00 6.72 -0.97
N ARG A 129 -8.04 7.36 0.20
CA ARG A 129 -8.64 6.79 1.41
C ARG A 129 -10.09 6.36 1.19
N ALA A 130 -10.91 7.25 0.61
CA ALA A 130 -12.31 6.95 0.33
C ALA A 130 -12.47 5.74 -0.63
N ARG A 131 -11.70 5.72 -1.73
CA ARG A 131 -11.70 4.60 -2.70
C ARG A 131 -11.23 3.29 -2.06
N PHE A 132 -10.18 3.34 -1.25
CA PHE A 132 -9.65 2.17 -0.56
C PHE A 132 -10.69 1.57 0.40
N GLU A 133 -11.34 2.41 1.22
CA GLU A 133 -12.37 1.99 2.17
C GLU A 133 -13.58 1.34 1.50
N GLU A 134 -13.89 1.74 0.26
CA GLU A 134 -14.96 1.17 -0.55
C GLU A 134 -14.53 -0.15 -1.20
N ALA A 135 -13.38 -0.18 -1.87
CA ALA A 135 -12.99 -1.29 -2.73
C ALA A 135 -12.33 -2.46 -1.98
N PHE A 136 -11.56 -2.20 -0.92
CA PHE A 136 -10.76 -3.23 -0.26
C PHE A 136 -11.45 -3.85 0.95
N TRP A 137 -12.42 -3.18 1.57
CA TRP A 137 -13.02 -3.71 2.80
C TRP A 137 -13.87 -4.96 2.57
N CYS A 138 -13.58 -6.03 3.30
CA CYS A 138 -14.33 -7.28 3.25
C CYS A 138 -15.09 -7.49 4.56
N GLU A 139 -16.38 -7.13 4.57
CA GLU A 139 -17.22 -7.21 5.78
C GLU A 139 -17.27 -8.64 6.37
N GLU A 140 -17.40 -9.65 5.50
CA GLU A 140 -17.42 -11.07 5.88
C GLU A 140 -16.11 -11.53 6.53
N LEU A 141 -14.97 -10.99 6.08
CA LEU A 141 -13.68 -11.32 6.68
C LEU A 141 -13.39 -10.50 7.93
N GLY A 142 -14.00 -9.31 8.03
CA GLY A 142 -13.70 -8.31 9.05
C GLY A 142 -12.34 -7.64 8.89
N THR A 143 -11.79 -7.64 7.67
CA THR A 143 -10.48 -7.08 7.33
C THR A 143 -10.48 -6.59 5.87
N TYR A 144 -9.35 -6.08 5.40
CA TYR A 144 -9.17 -5.65 4.01
C TYR A 144 -8.68 -6.82 3.14
N ALA A 145 -9.15 -6.89 1.90
CA ALA A 145 -8.59 -7.77 0.86
C ALA A 145 -7.09 -7.51 0.72
N VAL A 146 -6.31 -8.54 0.40
CA VAL A 146 -4.86 -8.37 0.21
C VAL A 146 -4.55 -7.52 -1.02
N ALA A 147 -5.40 -7.62 -2.04
CA ALA A 147 -5.25 -6.93 -3.31
C ALA A 147 -6.58 -6.79 -4.05
N LEU A 148 -6.61 -5.94 -5.08
CA LEU A 148 -7.51 -6.06 -6.21
C LEU A 148 -6.74 -6.65 -7.39
N ASP A 149 -7.35 -7.58 -8.14
CA ASP A 149 -6.78 -8.08 -9.40
C ASP A 149 -7.06 -7.11 -10.57
N GLY A 150 -6.63 -7.47 -11.77
CA GLY A 150 -6.82 -6.65 -12.98
C GLY A 150 -8.28 -6.52 -13.44
N ALA A 151 -9.19 -7.34 -12.92
CA ALA A 151 -10.64 -7.19 -13.09
C ALA A 151 -11.28 -6.43 -11.91
N LYS A 152 -10.45 -5.83 -11.06
CA LYS A 152 -10.79 -5.13 -9.81
C LYS A 152 -11.59 -5.99 -8.85
N GLN A 153 -11.41 -7.31 -8.93
CA GLN A 153 -11.99 -8.25 -7.99
C GLN A 153 -11.13 -8.31 -6.74
N PRO A 154 -11.73 -8.18 -5.54
CA PRO A 154 -10.97 -8.26 -4.30
C PRO A 154 -10.46 -9.69 -4.07
N CYS A 155 -9.16 -9.79 -3.83
CA CYS A 155 -8.49 -10.98 -3.33
C CYS A 155 -8.81 -11.13 -1.84
N ARG A 156 -9.98 -11.74 -1.54
CA ARG A 156 -10.53 -11.90 -0.19
C ARG A 156 -9.79 -12.97 0.62
N VAL A 157 -8.56 -12.67 1.02
CA VAL A 157 -7.67 -13.57 1.77
C VAL A 157 -7.14 -12.85 3.00
N ARG A 158 -7.22 -13.49 4.17
CA ARG A 158 -6.62 -12.93 5.40
C ARG A 158 -5.10 -13.02 5.33
N THR A 159 -4.46 -11.85 5.25
CA THR A 159 -3.00 -11.71 5.26
C THR A 159 -2.57 -10.61 6.23
N SER A 160 -1.29 -10.60 6.61
CA SER A 160 -0.75 -9.54 7.46
C SER A 160 -0.62 -8.18 6.76
N ASN A 161 -0.85 -8.11 5.44
CA ASN A 161 -0.83 -6.87 4.65
C ASN A 161 -1.82 -5.83 5.18
N ALA A 162 -3.00 -6.28 5.61
CA ALA A 162 -3.98 -5.41 6.25
C ALA A 162 -3.43 -4.74 7.52
N GLY A 163 -2.45 -5.33 8.20
CA GLY A 163 -1.77 -4.70 9.33
C GLY A 163 -0.92 -3.50 8.94
N GLN A 164 -0.40 -3.48 7.72
CA GLN A 164 0.43 -2.37 7.23
C GLN A 164 -0.40 -1.12 6.93
N THR A 165 -1.69 -1.26 6.66
CA THR A 165 -2.59 -0.11 6.50
C THR A 165 -2.92 0.57 7.83
N LEU A 166 -2.59 -0.05 8.97
CA LEU A 166 -2.81 0.53 10.29
C LEU A 166 -1.85 1.69 10.56
N PHE A 167 -0.56 1.54 10.24
CA PHE A 167 0.43 2.58 10.53
C PHE A 167 0.32 3.76 9.56
N SER A 168 -0.26 3.56 8.37
CA SER A 168 -0.44 4.64 7.40
C SER A 168 -1.49 5.65 7.84
N GLY A 169 -2.37 5.30 8.79
CA GLY A 169 -3.50 6.13 9.19
C GLY A 169 -4.61 6.23 8.14
N MET A 170 -4.53 5.42 7.07
CA MET A 170 -5.51 5.44 5.98
C MET A 170 -6.85 4.86 6.44
N VAL A 171 -6.84 3.84 7.29
CA VAL A 171 -8.06 3.07 7.59
C VAL A 171 -8.92 3.69 8.67
N ARG A 172 -10.24 3.48 8.58
CA ARG A 172 -11.19 3.91 9.62
C ARG A 172 -10.87 3.29 10.98
N GLN A 173 -11.05 4.05 12.05
CA GLN A 173 -10.70 3.63 13.41
C GLN A 173 -11.46 2.38 13.89
N ASP A 174 -12.73 2.22 13.53
CA ASP A 174 -13.54 1.04 13.89
C ASP A 174 -13.05 -0.22 13.16
N ARG A 175 -12.68 -0.09 11.87
CA ARG A 175 -12.09 -1.16 11.07
C ARG A 175 -10.67 -1.49 11.52
N ALA A 176 -9.87 -0.49 11.87
CA ALA A 176 -8.53 -0.66 12.43
C ALA A 176 -8.51 -1.55 13.67
N ARG A 177 -9.50 -1.38 14.58
CA ARG A 177 -9.65 -2.25 15.77
C ARG A 177 -9.94 -3.70 15.38
N ARG A 178 -10.77 -3.93 14.35
CA ARG A 178 -11.09 -5.29 13.85
C ARG A 178 -9.86 -5.96 13.25
N VAL A 179 -9.12 -5.23 12.41
CA VAL A 179 -7.87 -5.71 11.80
C VAL A 179 -6.84 -6.05 12.89
N ALA A 180 -6.62 -5.15 13.85
CA ALA A 180 -5.69 -5.39 14.94
C ALA A 180 -6.08 -6.62 15.79
N ALA A 181 -7.36 -6.78 16.10
CA ALA A 181 -7.86 -7.96 16.82
C ALA A 181 -7.65 -9.26 16.05
N ASP A 182 -7.88 -9.26 14.72
CA ASP A 182 -7.69 -10.45 13.88
C ASP A 182 -6.21 -10.83 13.81
N LEU A 183 -5.30 -9.86 13.64
CA LEU A 183 -3.85 -10.08 13.63
C LEU A 183 -3.31 -10.66 14.94
N MET A 184 -3.97 -10.38 16.06
CA MET A 184 -3.62 -10.92 17.37
C MET A 184 -4.35 -12.25 17.69
N SER A 185 -5.22 -12.73 16.80
CA SER A 185 -5.86 -14.03 16.95
C SER A 185 -4.89 -15.17 16.66
N GLN A 186 -5.23 -16.39 17.10
CA GLN A 186 -4.41 -17.59 16.87
C GLN A 186 -4.22 -17.92 15.36
N LYS A 187 -5.08 -17.39 14.48
CA LYS A 187 -4.95 -17.53 13.03
C LYS A 187 -3.68 -16.86 12.51
N PHE A 188 -3.27 -15.76 13.13
CA PHE A 188 -2.13 -14.96 12.73
C PHE A 188 -0.99 -15.03 13.73
N PHE A 189 -1.25 -14.72 14.99
CA PHE A 189 -0.21 -14.65 16.01
C PHE A 189 0.15 -16.06 16.51
N SER A 190 1.39 -16.47 16.25
CA SER A 190 1.90 -17.79 16.65
C SER A 190 2.44 -17.83 18.08
N GLY A 191 2.47 -16.69 18.78
CA GLY A 191 3.23 -16.49 20.01
C GLY A 191 4.64 -15.91 19.77
N TRP A 192 5.18 -16.04 18.55
CA TRP A 192 6.51 -15.53 18.16
C TRP A 192 6.44 -14.40 17.13
N GLY A 193 5.33 -14.29 16.41
CA GLY A 193 5.13 -13.28 15.38
C GLY A 193 3.79 -13.42 14.68
N ILE A 194 3.51 -12.48 13.77
CA ILE A 194 2.32 -12.46 12.93
C ILE A 194 2.63 -13.19 11.62
N ARG A 195 1.87 -14.24 11.30
CA ARG A 195 1.98 -14.97 10.04
C ARG A 195 1.66 -14.08 8.84
N THR A 196 2.29 -14.35 7.70
CA THR A 196 2.05 -13.62 6.43
C THR A 196 0.68 -13.95 5.82
N VAL A 197 0.21 -15.17 6.01
CA VAL A 197 -1.09 -15.72 5.61
C VAL A 197 -1.70 -16.42 6.81
N ALA A 198 -2.97 -16.16 7.10
CA ALA A 198 -3.64 -16.77 8.25
C ALA A 198 -3.84 -18.28 8.08
N VAL A 199 -3.85 -19.00 9.20
CA VAL A 199 -4.22 -20.42 9.23
C VAL A 199 -5.63 -20.60 8.65
N GLY A 200 -5.77 -21.53 7.70
CA GLY A 200 -7.04 -21.88 7.06
C GLY A 200 -7.27 -21.22 5.69
N GLU A 201 -6.42 -20.28 5.29
CA GLU A 201 -6.45 -19.75 3.92
C GLU A 201 -5.88 -20.78 2.92
N ALA A 202 -6.37 -20.76 1.68
CA ALA A 202 -6.14 -21.83 0.69
C ALA A 202 -4.66 -22.16 0.42
N ARG A 203 -3.77 -21.16 0.49
CA ARG A 203 -2.32 -21.33 0.28
C ARG A 203 -1.50 -21.14 1.55
N TYR A 204 -2.11 -21.35 2.73
CA TYR A 204 -1.36 -21.35 3.98
C TYR A 204 -0.31 -22.48 3.98
N ASN A 205 0.95 -22.12 4.25
CA ASN A 205 2.05 -23.06 4.43
C ASN A 205 2.82 -22.67 5.71
N PRO A 206 2.78 -23.50 6.78
CA PRO A 206 3.31 -23.18 8.11
C PRO A 206 4.83 -22.99 8.19
#